data_AF-A0A2W0AHE5-F1
#
_entry.id   AF-A0A2W0AHE5-F1
#
_cell.length_a   1.000
_cell.length_b   1.000
_cell.length_c   1.000
_cell.angle_alpha   90.00
_cell.angle_beta   90.00
_cell.angle_gamma   90.00
#
_symmetry.space_group_name_H-M   'P 1'
#
loop_
_entity.id
_entity.type
_entity.pdbx_description
1 polymer ?
#
loop_
_entity_poly.entity_id
_entity_poly.type
_entity_poly.pdbx_seq_one_letter_code
_entity_poly.pdbx_strand_id
1 'polypeptide(L)'
;MKHFSEEAWSDFARNLVAPGTRATMQRHIDAGCKRCEATFRIWHAVGLVAKEESAYVPPEDTVRVAKSQFARIALDLKASKTARLVFDSSLQPAAAGLRGAVAARQLLYEADDYVIDLRLEPQRELDRISLVGQVLNRTRAVHNGQGVLTTNCAAQGILVRLLKGVLPVANTATNDFGEFQLEFEASNDLSVVIGMDEEKVIVLPLYGVDSKPVGRKNFD
;
A
#
# COMPACT_ATOMS: atom_id res chain seq x y z
N MET A 1 27.88 -10.59 37.50
CA MET A 1 26.45 -11.00 37.51
C MET A 1 26.07 -11.52 36.14
N LYS A 2 25.30 -12.60 36.07
CA LYS A 2 24.86 -13.20 34.80
C LYS A 2 23.54 -12.55 34.36
N HIS A 3 23.48 -12.04 33.14
CA HIS A 3 22.27 -11.45 32.56
C HIS A 3 21.55 -12.46 31.67
N PHE A 4 20.27 -12.21 31.41
CA PHE A 4 19.48 -12.97 30.42
C PHE A 4 19.62 -12.36 29.03
N SER A 5 19.44 -13.18 28.00
CA SER A 5 19.48 -12.73 26.60
C SER A 5 18.23 -11.95 26.21
N GLU A 6 18.26 -11.29 25.05
CA GLU A 6 17.10 -10.55 24.55
C GLU A 6 15.95 -11.46 24.18
N GLU A 7 16.23 -12.65 23.63
CA GLU A 7 15.23 -13.66 23.29
C GLU A 7 14.47 -14.10 24.54
N ALA A 8 15.19 -14.32 25.65
CA ALA A 8 14.56 -14.67 26.93
C ALA A 8 13.63 -13.55 27.43
N TRP A 9 14.02 -12.28 27.30
CA TRP A 9 13.16 -11.15 27.70
C TRP A 9 11.96 -10.96 26.76
N SER A 10 12.12 -11.24 25.46
CA SER A 10 11.02 -11.29 24.49
C SER A 10 10.02 -12.40 24.83
N ASP A 11 10.48 -13.60 25.13
CA ASP A 11 9.63 -14.71 25.56
C ASP A 11 8.95 -14.39 26.90
N PHE A 12 9.65 -13.73 27.82
CA PHE A 12 9.12 -13.33 29.12
C PHE A 12 7.96 -12.35 28.95
N ALA A 13 8.13 -11.33 28.11
CA ALA A 13 7.11 -10.33 27.78
C ALA A 13 5.87 -10.96 27.11
N ARG A 14 6.07 -12.01 26.30
CA ARG A 14 4.99 -12.78 25.64
C ARG A 14 4.36 -13.88 26.51
N ASN A 15 4.79 -14.04 27.75
CA ASN A 15 4.35 -15.11 28.67
C ASN A 15 4.66 -16.55 28.17
N LEU A 16 5.75 -16.73 27.42
CA LEU A 16 6.18 -18.04 26.89
C LEU A 16 7.25 -18.75 27.74
N VAL A 17 7.81 -18.04 28.73
CA VAL A 17 8.83 -18.59 29.64
C VAL A 17 8.17 -19.49 30.69
N ALA A 18 8.76 -20.67 30.92
CA ALA A 18 8.32 -21.60 31.95
C ALA A 18 8.25 -20.94 33.35
N PRO A 19 7.28 -21.31 34.22
CA PRO A 19 7.01 -20.59 35.48
C PRO A 19 8.23 -20.41 36.39
N GLY A 20 9.09 -21.43 36.53
CA GLY A 20 10.30 -21.37 37.37
C GLY A 20 11.35 -20.39 36.84
N THR A 21 11.55 -20.37 35.53
CA THR A 21 12.45 -19.42 34.86
C THR A 21 11.89 -18.00 34.94
N ARG A 22 10.57 -17.85 34.77
CA ARG A 22 9.87 -16.58 34.91
C ARG A 22 10.05 -15.98 36.31
N ALA A 23 9.85 -16.76 37.37
CA ALA A 23 10.06 -16.30 38.74
C ALA A 23 11.52 -15.90 39.01
N THR A 24 12.48 -16.52 38.33
CA THR A 24 13.90 -16.17 38.44
C THR A 24 14.22 -14.86 37.73
N MET A 25 13.66 -14.66 36.53
CA MET A 25 13.80 -13.43 35.77
C MET A 25 13.11 -12.25 36.48
N GLN A 26 11.93 -12.46 37.04
CA GLN A 26 11.22 -11.44 37.82
C GLN A 26 12.04 -10.99 39.03
N ARG A 27 12.54 -11.94 39.84
CA ARG A 27 13.44 -11.63 40.97
C ARG A 27 14.69 -10.85 40.55
N HIS A 28 15.21 -11.07 39.35
CA HIS A 28 16.39 -10.34 38.86
C HIS A 28 16.10 -8.86 38.59
N ILE A 29 14.89 -8.54 38.11
CA ILE A 29 14.44 -7.15 37.96
C ILE A 29 14.11 -6.56 39.34
N ASP A 30 13.40 -7.30 40.19
CA ASP A 30 13.03 -6.85 41.53
C ASP A 30 14.26 -6.58 42.42
N ALA A 31 15.37 -7.28 42.17
CA ALA A 31 16.66 -7.04 42.80
C ALA A 31 17.39 -5.77 42.30
N GLY A 32 16.81 -5.03 41.35
CA GLY A 32 17.30 -3.71 40.91
C GLY A 32 18.26 -3.72 39.71
N CYS A 33 18.26 -4.77 38.88
CA CYS A 33 19.12 -4.79 37.69
C CYS A 33 18.60 -3.85 36.57
N LYS A 34 19.07 -2.60 36.56
CA LYS A 34 18.67 -1.57 35.58
C LYS A 34 18.80 -1.99 34.11
N ARG A 35 19.83 -2.76 33.77
CA ARG A 35 20.04 -3.26 32.39
C ARG A 35 18.90 -4.18 31.96
N CYS A 36 18.58 -5.17 32.79
CA CYS A 36 17.53 -6.13 32.48
C CYS A 36 16.14 -5.49 32.55
N GLU A 37 15.93 -4.55 33.47
CA GLU A 37 14.71 -3.74 33.53
C GLU A 37 14.50 -2.93 32.24
N ALA A 38 15.55 -2.27 31.72
CA ALA A 38 15.48 -1.54 30.46
C ALA A 38 15.16 -2.44 29.27
N THR A 39 15.83 -3.59 29.17
CA THR A 39 15.56 -4.58 28.11
C THR A 39 14.14 -5.13 28.20
N PHE A 40 13.66 -5.49 29.39
CA PHE A 40 12.28 -5.93 29.59
C PHE A 40 11.27 -4.86 29.18
N ARG A 41 11.49 -3.59 29.54
CA ARG A 41 10.59 -2.49 29.20
C ARG A 41 10.38 -2.35 27.70
N ILE A 42 11.46 -2.50 26.91
CA ILE A 42 11.39 -2.46 25.44
C ILE A 42 10.51 -3.61 24.92
N TRP A 43 10.80 -4.85 25.33
CA TRP A 43 10.03 -6.02 24.87
C TRP A 43 8.57 -6.01 25.35
N HIS A 44 8.32 -5.49 26.54
CA HIS A 44 6.97 -5.29 27.05
C HIS A 44 6.20 -4.26 26.21
N ALA A 45 6.81 -3.13 25.86
CA ALA A 45 6.20 -2.14 24.99
C ALA A 45 5.90 -2.71 23.59
N VAL A 46 6.83 -3.46 23.00
CA VAL A 46 6.60 -4.16 21.71
C VAL A 46 5.43 -5.13 21.82
N GLY A 47 5.35 -5.91 22.90
CA GLY A 47 4.25 -6.85 23.13
C GLY A 47 2.89 -6.16 23.28
N LEU A 48 2.82 -4.99 23.92
CA LEU A 48 1.60 -4.20 24.02
C LEU A 48 1.14 -3.69 22.64
N VAL A 49 2.05 -3.14 21.84
CA VAL A 49 1.73 -2.63 20.49
C VAL A 49 1.24 -3.76 19.58
N ALA A 50 1.93 -4.91 19.58
CA ALA A 50 1.55 -6.06 18.76
C ALA A 50 0.17 -6.62 19.12
N LYS A 51 -0.24 -6.56 20.40
CA LYS A 51 -1.58 -7.01 20.82
C LYS A 51 -2.68 -6.11 20.24
N GLU A 52 -2.46 -4.81 20.21
CA GLU A 52 -3.37 -3.81 19.63
C GLU A 52 -3.37 -3.83 18.10
N GLU A 53 -2.36 -4.43 17.45
CA GLU A 53 -2.30 -4.54 15.98
C GLU A 53 -3.52 -5.26 15.39
N SER A 54 -4.06 -6.25 16.11
CA SER A 54 -5.28 -6.97 15.71
C SER A 54 -6.51 -6.05 15.56
N ALA A 55 -6.55 -4.92 16.28
CA ALA A 55 -7.63 -3.94 16.16
C ALA A 55 -7.61 -3.17 14.83
N TYR A 56 -6.49 -3.20 14.10
CA TYR A 56 -6.34 -2.55 12.79
C TYR A 56 -6.63 -3.52 11.62
N VAL A 57 -6.89 -4.79 11.90
CA VAL A 57 -7.26 -5.77 10.86
C VAL A 57 -8.76 -5.65 10.59
N PRO A 58 -9.20 -5.21 9.40
CA PRO A 58 -10.61 -5.10 9.08
C PRO A 58 -11.27 -6.49 9.05
N PRO A 59 -12.53 -6.64 9.51
CA PRO A 59 -13.26 -7.91 9.43
C PRO A 59 -13.34 -8.44 7.99
N GLU A 60 -13.22 -9.76 7.81
CA GLU A 60 -13.20 -10.39 6.49
C GLU A 60 -14.44 -10.07 5.65
N ASP A 61 -15.61 -9.97 6.27
CA ASP A 61 -16.86 -9.63 5.60
C ASP A 61 -16.81 -8.22 5.00
N THR A 62 -16.23 -7.25 5.71
CA THR A 62 -16.03 -5.88 5.21
C THR A 62 -15.08 -5.87 4.01
N VAL A 63 -13.99 -6.66 4.08
CA VAL A 63 -13.06 -6.81 2.97
C VAL A 63 -13.74 -7.46 1.75
N ARG A 64 -14.58 -8.48 1.97
CA ARG A 64 -15.33 -9.15 0.91
C ARG A 64 -16.32 -8.21 0.23
N VAL A 65 -17.07 -7.41 1.00
CA VAL A 65 -17.99 -6.40 0.46
C VAL A 65 -17.23 -5.38 -0.37
N ALA A 66 -16.14 -4.81 0.15
CA ALA A 66 -15.30 -3.87 -0.58
C ALA A 66 -14.78 -4.46 -1.91
N LYS A 67 -14.26 -5.69 -1.90
CA LYS A 67 -13.80 -6.39 -3.11
C LYS A 67 -14.92 -6.57 -4.15
N SER A 68 -16.15 -6.85 -3.70
CA SER A 68 -17.28 -7.10 -4.60
C SER A 68 -17.71 -5.88 -5.43
N GLN A 69 -17.54 -4.67 -4.88
CA GLN A 69 -17.86 -3.42 -5.58
C GLN A 69 -16.99 -3.22 -6.83
N PHE A 70 -15.72 -3.64 -6.77
CA PHE A 70 -14.78 -3.53 -7.89
C PHE A 70 -14.80 -4.73 -8.84
N ALA A 71 -15.26 -5.89 -8.36
CA ALA A 71 -15.38 -7.09 -9.19
C ALA A 71 -16.31 -6.89 -10.41
N ARG A 72 -17.38 -6.09 -10.27
CA ARG A 72 -18.28 -5.76 -11.40
C ARG A 72 -17.57 -5.01 -12.52
N ILE A 73 -16.78 -3.99 -12.18
CA ILE A 73 -16.00 -3.21 -13.16
C ILE A 73 -14.99 -4.12 -13.88
N ALA A 74 -14.34 -5.01 -13.14
CA ALA A 74 -13.41 -5.98 -13.71
C ALA A 74 -14.09 -6.96 -14.69
N LEU A 75 -15.29 -7.45 -14.36
CA LEU A 75 -16.05 -8.37 -15.21
C LEU A 75 -16.56 -7.68 -16.48
N ASP A 76 -17.14 -6.48 -16.36
CA ASP A 76 -17.70 -5.74 -17.50
C ASP A 76 -16.63 -5.33 -18.52
N LEU A 77 -15.39 -5.13 -18.08
CA LEU A 77 -14.28 -4.70 -18.92
C LEU A 77 -13.38 -5.83 -19.43
N LYS A 78 -13.75 -7.10 -19.22
CA LYS A 78 -12.87 -8.27 -19.47
C LYS A 78 -11.47 -8.10 -18.85
N ALA A 79 -11.40 -7.59 -17.61
CA ALA A 79 -10.13 -7.39 -16.92
C ALA A 79 -9.39 -8.72 -16.81
N SER A 80 -8.31 -8.85 -17.58
CA SER A 80 -7.60 -10.11 -17.74
C SER A 80 -6.44 -10.26 -16.76
N LYS A 81 -5.99 -9.17 -16.14
CA LYS A 81 -4.77 -9.16 -15.31
C LYS A 81 -5.04 -8.52 -13.95
N THR A 82 -4.70 -9.28 -12.91
CA THR A 82 -4.74 -8.80 -11.51
C THR A 82 -3.51 -7.94 -11.27
N ALA A 83 -3.69 -6.63 -11.10
CA ALA A 83 -2.62 -5.75 -10.66
C ALA A 83 -2.47 -5.79 -9.14
N ARG A 84 -1.24 -5.94 -8.66
CA ARG A 84 -0.87 -5.90 -7.25
C ARG A 84 -0.33 -4.52 -6.92
N LEU A 85 -0.91 -3.85 -5.93
CA LEU A 85 -0.32 -2.63 -5.34
C LEU A 85 0.91 -3.01 -4.51
N VAL A 86 2.07 -2.49 -4.89
CA VAL A 86 3.36 -2.77 -4.24
C VAL A 86 3.82 -1.61 -3.36
N PHE A 87 3.40 -0.39 -3.68
CA PHE A 87 3.75 0.81 -2.91
C PHE A 87 2.61 1.80 -2.86
N ASP A 88 2.41 2.43 -1.70
CA ASP A 88 1.48 3.55 -1.49
C ASP A 88 2.09 4.55 -0.51
N SER A 89 2.38 5.77 -0.97
CA SER A 89 3.01 6.78 -0.12
C SER A 89 2.10 7.26 1.02
N SER A 90 0.79 7.08 0.93
CA SER A 90 -0.14 7.46 2.01
C SER A 90 -0.05 6.56 3.25
N LEU A 91 0.54 5.37 3.11
CA LEU A 91 0.78 4.45 4.21
C LEU A 91 2.11 4.72 4.93
N GLN A 92 2.91 5.69 4.45
CA GLN A 92 4.18 6.04 5.06
C GLN A 92 4.00 7.03 6.23
N PRO A 93 4.72 6.86 7.34
CA PRO A 93 4.72 7.82 8.43
C PRO A 93 5.18 9.20 7.93
N ALA A 94 4.39 10.24 8.19
CA ALA A 94 4.81 11.61 7.89
C ALA A 94 6.08 11.93 8.71
N ALA A 95 7.14 12.38 8.04
CA ALA A 95 8.37 12.76 8.73
C ALA A 95 8.07 13.92 9.71
N ALA A 96 8.46 13.75 10.97
CA ALA A 96 8.25 14.76 12.00
C ALA A 96 8.87 16.10 11.57
N GLY A 97 8.07 17.17 11.60
CA GLY A 97 8.51 18.53 11.24
C GLY A 97 8.10 19.00 9.84
N LEU A 98 7.55 18.14 8.97
CA LEU A 98 6.91 18.59 7.73
C LEU A 98 5.61 19.33 8.05
N ARG A 99 5.62 20.66 7.87
CA ARG A 99 4.42 21.51 7.89
C ARG A 99 4.11 21.95 6.46
N GLY A 100 3.21 21.25 5.76
CA GLY A 100 2.71 21.74 4.47
C GLY A 100 2.01 20.71 3.58
N ALA A 101 0.88 21.16 2.99
CA ALA A 101 0.08 20.65 1.86
C ALA A 101 -0.34 19.16 1.86
N VAL A 102 -1.47 18.83 1.21
CA VAL A 102 -1.75 17.42 0.89
C VAL A 102 -0.63 16.98 -0.04
N ALA A 103 0.24 16.09 0.44
CA ALA A 103 1.32 15.55 -0.35
C ALA A 103 0.75 14.78 -1.54
N ALA A 104 1.44 14.87 -2.67
CA ALA A 104 1.16 13.99 -3.81
C ALA A 104 1.19 12.53 -3.35
N ARG A 105 0.15 11.76 -3.69
CA ARG A 105 0.10 10.33 -3.39
C ARG A 105 0.73 9.56 -4.54
N GLN A 106 1.71 8.73 -4.23
CA GLN A 106 2.37 7.85 -5.20
C GLN A 106 1.89 6.42 -4.98
N LEU A 107 1.60 5.73 -6.09
CA LEU A 107 1.15 4.35 -6.12
C LEU A 107 1.96 3.58 -7.15
N LEU A 108 2.52 2.44 -6.75
CA LEU A 108 3.22 1.53 -7.67
C LEU A 108 2.46 0.21 -7.78
N TYR A 109 2.09 -0.16 -8.98
CA TYR A 109 1.44 -1.43 -9.28
C TYR A 109 2.34 -2.33 -10.11
N GLU A 110 2.26 -3.63 -9.84
CA GLU A 110 2.83 -4.68 -10.68
C GLU A 110 1.69 -5.53 -11.26
N ALA A 111 1.74 -5.79 -12.57
CA ALA A 111 0.77 -6.60 -13.29
C ALA A 111 1.48 -7.46 -14.34
N ASP A 112 1.78 -8.72 -14.01
CA ASP A 112 2.60 -9.64 -14.81
C ASP A 112 3.88 -8.97 -15.33
N ASP A 113 3.91 -8.65 -16.63
CA ASP A 113 5.00 -8.03 -17.36
C ASP A 113 4.93 -6.49 -17.32
N TYR A 114 4.15 -5.89 -16.44
CA TYR A 114 4.01 -4.43 -16.38
C TYR A 114 4.27 -3.89 -14.98
N VAL A 115 4.92 -2.73 -14.96
CA VAL A 115 5.05 -1.88 -13.78
C VAL A 115 4.36 -0.56 -14.11
N ILE A 116 3.46 -0.13 -13.24
CA ILE A 116 2.67 1.09 -13.43
C ILE A 116 2.88 1.99 -12.22
N ASP A 117 3.50 3.14 -12.43
CA ASP A 117 3.67 4.20 -11.43
C ASP A 117 2.58 5.25 -11.65
N LEU A 118 1.87 5.64 -10.59
CA LEU A 118 0.86 6.68 -10.60
C LEU A 118 1.16 7.70 -9.51
N ARG A 119 1.04 8.99 -9.86
CA ARG A 119 1.16 10.12 -8.95
C ARG A 119 -0.10 10.98 -9.03
N LEU A 120 -0.81 11.06 -7.91
CA LEU A 120 -2.03 11.82 -7.74
C LEU A 120 -1.72 13.11 -6.99
N GLU A 121 -1.98 14.26 -7.62
CA GLU A 121 -1.80 15.58 -7.05
C GLU A 121 -3.15 16.31 -6.93
N PRO A 122 -3.67 16.52 -5.70
CA PRO A 122 -4.88 17.29 -5.50
C PRO A 122 -4.64 18.80 -5.69
N GLN A 123 -5.44 19.41 -6.55
CA GLN A 123 -5.50 20.84 -6.81
C GLN A 123 -6.64 21.45 -5.97
N ARG A 124 -6.36 21.73 -4.69
CA ARG A 124 -7.37 22.12 -3.68
C ARG A 124 -8.25 23.32 -4.06
N GLU A 125 -7.75 24.25 -4.86
CA GLU A 125 -8.50 25.44 -5.27
C GLU A 125 -9.59 25.13 -6.31
N LEU A 126 -9.44 24.02 -7.04
CA LEU A 126 -10.28 23.70 -8.21
C LEU A 126 -11.10 22.42 -8.05
N ASP A 127 -11.06 21.76 -6.88
CA ASP A 127 -11.70 20.45 -6.66
C ASP A 127 -11.30 19.40 -7.72
N ARG A 128 -10.05 19.51 -8.19
CA ARG A 128 -9.49 18.72 -9.28
C ARG A 128 -8.28 17.95 -8.83
N ILE A 129 -7.98 16.89 -9.57
CA ILE A 129 -6.83 16.03 -9.35
C ILE A 129 -6.09 15.89 -10.66
N SER A 130 -4.79 16.17 -10.60
CA SER A 130 -3.85 15.84 -11.67
C SER A 130 -3.29 14.45 -11.41
N LEU A 131 -3.51 13.55 -12.35
CA LEU A 131 -2.92 12.22 -12.37
C LEU A 131 -1.83 12.20 -13.44
N VAL A 132 -0.61 11.93 -13.01
CA VAL A 132 0.51 11.59 -13.89
C VAL A 132 0.82 10.12 -13.67
N GLY A 133 1.06 9.37 -14.74
CA GLY A 133 1.45 7.98 -14.63
C GLY A 133 2.43 7.53 -15.69
N GLN A 134 3.07 6.40 -15.45
CA GLN A 134 3.99 5.77 -16.38
C GLN A 134 3.75 4.26 -16.42
N VAL A 135 3.70 3.70 -17.62
CA VAL A 135 3.53 2.27 -17.89
C VAL A 135 4.82 1.72 -18.50
N LEU A 136 5.41 0.74 -17.83
CA LEU A 136 6.65 0.10 -18.26
C LEU A 136 6.39 -1.40 -18.48
N ASN A 137 6.87 -1.94 -19.60
CA ASN A 137 6.93 -3.37 -19.85
C ASN A 137 8.24 -3.94 -19.28
N ARG A 138 8.11 -4.97 -18.46
CA ARG A 138 9.18 -5.73 -17.84
C ARG A 138 9.63 -6.81 -18.81
N THR A 139 10.56 -6.45 -19.70
CA THR A 139 11.11 -7.39 -20.66
C THR A 139 12.12 -8.30 -19.98
N ARG A 140 11.93 -9.61 -20.14
CA ARG A 140 12.85 -10.63 -19.64
C ARG A 140 13.77 -11.07 -20.77
N ALA A 141 14.99 -10.54 -20.80
CA ALA A 141 16.00 -10.96 -21.76
C ALA A 141 16.75 -12.20 -21.21
N VAL A 142 16.71 -13.30 -21.96
CA VAL A 142 17.52 -14.48 -21.69
C VAL A 142 18.84 -14.32 -22.46
N HIS A 143 19.93 -14.03 -21.74
CA HIS A 143 21.26 -14.05 -22.34
C HIS A 143 21.83 -15.46 -22.27
N ASN A 144 22.01 -16.11 -23.42
CA ASN A 144 22.85 -17.28 -23.74
C ASN A 144 23.54 -18.00 -22.55
N GLY A 145 22.78 -18.57 -21.62
CA GLY A 145 23.29 -19.33 -20.48
C GLY A 145 23.92 -18.53 -19.31
N GLN A 146 23.88 -17.19 -19.34
CA GLN A 146 24.41 -16.32 -18.28
C GLN A 146 23.31 -15.39 -17.74
N GLY A 147 22.42 -15.96 -16.94
CA GLY A 147 21.45 -15.20 -16.14
C GLY A 147 20.31 -14.56 -16.94
N VAL A 148 19.25 -14.25 -16.21
CA VAL A 148 18.11 -13.49 -16.73
C VAL A 148 18.37 -12.02 -16.42
N LEU A 149 18.43 -11.18 -17.44
CA LEU A 149 18.40 -9.73 -17.27
C LEU A 149 16.97 -9.26 -17.47
N THR A 150 16.46 -8.50 -16.51
CA THR A 150 15.13 -7.91 -16.59
C THR A 150 15.29 -6.42 -16.82
N THR A 151 14.82 -5.92 -17.97
CA THR A 151 14.87 -4.51 -18.33
C THR A 151 13.45 -3.96 -18.43
N ASN A 152 13.25 -2.76 -17.91
CA ASN A 152 11.98 -2.06 -18.08
C ASN A 152 12.07 -1.20 -19.35
N CYS A 153 11.11 -1.40 -20.26
CA CYS A 153 10.99 -0.64 -21.51
C CYS A 153 9.67 0.14 -21.48
N ALA A 154 9.66 1.36 -22.04
CA ALA A 154 8.46 2.17 -22.14
C ALA A 154 7.34 1.44 -22.92
N ALA A 155 6.14 1.36 -22.36
CA ALA A 155 4.97 0.85 -23.08
C ALA A 155 4.29 2.01 -23.80
N GLN A 156 4.54 2.15 -25.10
CA GLN A 156 4.15 3.30 -25.93
C GLN A 156 2.77 3.10 -26.56
N GLY A 157 2.02 4.20 -26.77
CA GLY A 157 0.74 4.20 -27.48
C GLY A 157 -0.39 3.45 -26.75
N ILE A 158 -0.21 3.15 -25.48
CA ILE A 158 -1.17 2.42 -24.65
C ILE A 158 -2.33 3.35 -24.29
N LEU A 159 -3.55 2.94 -24.64
CA LEU A 159 -4.76 3.69 -24.27
C LEU A 159 -5.01 3.62 -22.77
N VAL A 160 -5.16 4.78 -22.14
CA VAL A 160 -5.50 4.93 -20.72
C VAL A 160 -6.84 5.65 -20.61
N ARG A 161 -7.78 5.09 -19.84
CA ARG A 161 -9.09 5.68 -19.58
C ARG A 161 -9.30 5.85 -18.08
N LEU A 162 -9.91 6.95 -17.69
CA LEU A 162 -10.45 7.13 -16.35
C LEU A 162 -11.95 6.86 -16.38
N LEU A 163 -12.41 5.96 -15.51
CA LEU A 163 -13.81 5.65 -15.33
C LEU A 163 -14.29 6.16 -13.97
N LYS A 164 -15.56 6.57 -13.91
CA LYS A 164 -16.34 6.71 -12.67
C LYS A 164 -17.40 5.62 -12.67
N GLY A 165 -17.21 4.59 -11.84
CA GLY A 165 -17.91 3.32 -11.98
C GLY A 165 -17.62 2.69 -13.35
N VAL A 166 -18.60 2.70 -14.24
CA VAL A 166 -18.47 2.19 -15.63
C VAL A 166 -18.42 3.30 -16.67
N LEU A 167 -18.62 4.56 -16.28
CA LEU A 167 -18.70 5.69 -17.20
C LEU A 167 -17.30 6.26 -17.48
N PRO A 168 -16.84 6.34 -18.73
CA PRO A 168 -15.60 7.00 -19.07
C PRO A 168 -15.71 8.52 -18.88
N VAL A 169 -14.85 9.08 -18.05
CA VAL A 169 -14.81 10.51 -17.72
C VAL A 169 -13.59 11.22 -18.32
N ALA A 170 -12.51 10.48 -18.61
CA ALA A 170 -11.35 11.01 -19.35
C ALA A 170 -10.62 9.88 -20.08
N ASN A 171 -9.82 10.22 -21.09
CA ASN A 171 -8.95 9.29 -21.79
C ASN A 171 -7.69 9.98 -22.33
N THR A 172 -6.62 9.20 -22.50
CA THR A 172 -5.34 9.61 -23.06
C THR A 172 -4.59 8.38 -23.57
N ALA A 173 -3.39 8.55 -24.13
CA ALA A 173 -2.49 7.45 -24.47
C ALA A 173 -1.08 7.71 -23.94
N THR A 174 -0.30 6.65 -23.72
CA THR A 174 1.09 6.80 -23.30
C THR A 174 1.97 7.34 -24.43
N ASN A 175 2.93 8.19 -24.07
CA ASN A 175 3.95 8.72 -24.99
C ASN A 175 5.10 7.71 -25.22
N ASP A 176 6.15 8.15 -25.92
CA ASP A 176 7.34 7.34 -26.24
C ASP A 176 8.12 6.85 -25.00
N PHE A 177 7.90 7.48 -23.84
CA PHE A 177 8.48 7.13 -22.54
C PHE A 177 7.51 6.31 -21.66
N GLY A 178 6.32 5.97 -22.17
CA GLY A 178 5.29 5.25 -21.44
C GLY A 178 4.51 6.13 -20.47
N GLU A 179 4.69 7.45 -20.51
CA GLU A 179 4.06 8.40 -19.59
C GLU A 179 2.71 8.89 -20.13
N PHE A 180 1.82 9.25 -19.21
CA PHE A 180 0.52 9.85 -19.52
C PHE A 180 0.09 10.81 -18.42
N GLN A 181 -0.82 11.72 -18.76
CA GLN A 181 -1.41 12.67 -17.82
C GLN A 181 -2.92 12.81 -18.05
N LEU A 182 -3.67 12.93 -16.96
CA LEU A 182 -5.11 13.18 -16.92
C LEU A 182 -5.44 14.20 -15.83
N GLU A 183 -6.43 15.05 -16.07
CA GLU A 183 -7.01 15.93 -15.06
C GLU A 183 -8.51 15.68 -14.96
N PHE A 184 -9.02 15.60 -13.73
CA PHE A 184 -10.43 15.26 -13.48
C PHE A 184 -10.92 15.81 -12.13
N GLU A 185 -12.23 15.87 -11.97
CA GLU A 185 -12.88 16.25 -10.71
C GLU A 185 -12.73 15.15 -9.66
N ALA A 186 -12.46 15.54 -8.42
CA ALA A 186 -12.37 14.61 -7.30
C ALA A 186 -13.68 13.82 -7.13
N SER A 187 -13.58 12.51 -6.97
CA SER A 187 -14.74 11.64 -6.86
C SER A 187 -14.42 10.28 -6.26
N ASN A 188 -15.47 9.68 -5.70
CA ASN A 188 -15.50 8.27 -5.36
C ASN A 188 -15.66 7.41 -6.63
N ASP A 189 -15.35 6.12 -6.48
CA ASP A 189 -15.55 5.09 -7.49
C ASP A 189 -14.78 5.34 -8.79
N LEU A 190 -13.62 5.99 -8.70
CA LEU A 190 -12.73 6.22 -9.83
C LEU A 190 -11.86 4.98 -10.11
N SER A 191 -11.60 4.70 -11.38
CA SER A 191 -10.70 3.62 -11.80
C SER A 191 -9.94 4.01 -13.06
N VAL A 192 -8.64 3.75 -13.06
CA VAL A 192 -7.79 3.88 -14.27
C VAL A 192 -7.80 2.55 -14.99
N VAL A 193 -8.12 2.57 -16.27
CA VAL A 193 -8.15 1.41 -17.15
C VAL A 193 -7.06 1.56 -18.18
N ILE A 194 -6.11 0.64 -18.18
CA ILE A 194 -4.95 0.66 -19.08
C ILE A 194 -5.11 -0.50 -20.06
N GLY A 195 -5.20 -0.18 -21.35
CA GLY A 195 -5.24 -1.18 -22.42
C GLY A 195 -3.90 -1.88 -22.54
N MET A 196 -3.88 -3.19 -22.72
CA MET A 196 -2.64 -3.93 -22.95
C MET A 196 -2.63 -4.40 -24.41
N ASP A 197 -3.17 -5.59 -24.65
CA ASP A 197 -3.31 -6.21 -25.97
C ASP A 197 -4.78 -6.12 -26.42
N GLU A 198 -5.11 -6.55 -27.64
CA GLU A 198 -6.40 -6.27 -28.32
C GLU A 198 -7.69 -6.57 -27.51
N GLU A 199 -7.65 -7.42 -26.48
CA GLU A 199 -8.81 -7.65 -25.60
C GLU A 199 -8.53 -7.52 -24.09
N LYS A 200 -7.30 -7.20 -23.67
CA LYS A 200 -6.91 -7.24 -22.25
C LYS A 200 -6.75 -5.85 -21.69
N VAL A 201 -7.35 -5.62 -20.53
CA VAL A 201 -7.17 -4.38 -19.77
C VAL A 201 -6.73 -4.68 -18.34
N ILE A 202 -5.97 -3.75 -17.78
CA ILE A 202 -5.71 -3.65 -16.34
C ILE A 202 -6.65 -2.58 -15.78
N VAL A 203 -7.33 -2.90 -14.69
CA VAL A 203 -8.21 -1.97 -13.97
C VAL A 203 -7.59 -1.66 -12.61
N LEU A 204 -7.24 -0.39 -12.40
CA LEU A 204 -6.62 0.12 -11.18
C LEU A 204 -7.63 1.03 -10.47
N PRO A 205 -8.29 0.57 -9.39
CA PRO A 205 -9.15 1.43 -8.60
C PRO A 205 -8.35 2.53 -7.91
N LEU A 206 -8.86 3.76 -7.97
CA LEU A 206 -8.31 4.90 -7.26
C LEU A 206 -9.11 5.14 -5.98
N TYR A 207 -8.42 5.14 -4.85
CA TYR A 207 -9.03 5.33 -3.52
C TYR A 207 -8.67 6.68 -2.92
N GLY A 208 -9.46 7.23 -2.00
CA GLY A 208 -9.07 8.45 -1.27
C GLY A 208 -8.83 9.67 -2.18
N VAL A 209 -9.55 9.71 -3.31
CA VAL A 209 -9.49 10.72 -4.37
C VAL A 209 -10.65 11.73 -4.21
N ASP A 210 -11.19 11.80 -3.00
CA ASP A 210 -12.26 12.71 -2.61
C ASP A 210 -11.69 14.04 -2.12
N SER A 211 -12.37 15.14 -2.45
CA SER A 211 -12.01 16.47 -2.00
C SER A 211 -12.51 16.86 -0.62
N LYS A 212 -13.48 16.11 -0.09
CA LYS A 212 -13.98 16.32 1.27
C LYS A 212 -13.28 15.33 2.21
N PRO A 213 -12.68 15.80 3.33
CA PRO A 213 -12.27 14.89 4.37
C PRO A 213 -13.52 14.09 4.78
N VAL A 214 -13.40 12.76 4.80
CA VAL A 214 -14.43 11.89 5.37
C VAL A 214 -14.77 12.44 6.74
N GLY A 215 -15.92 13.09 6.86
CA GLY A 215 -16.42 13.55 8.13
C GLY A 215 -16.49 12.33 9.02
N ARG A 216 -15.75 12.33 10.14
CA ARG A 216 -15.94 11.36 11.21
C ARG A 216 -17.44 11.36 11.50
N LYS A 217 -18.15 10.31 11.08
CA LYS A 217 -19.47 10.05 11.60
C LYS A 217 -19.25 9.79 13.08
N ASN A 218 -19.68 10.73 13.91
CA ASN A 218 -19.88 10.48 15.33
C ASN A 218 -20.86 9.30 15.39
N PHE A 219 -20.37 8.15 15.82
CA PHE A 219 -21.24 7.13 16.39
C PHE A 219 -21.50 7.61 17.81
N ASP A 220 -22.68 8.21 18.00
CA ASP A 220 -23.31 8.35 19.31
C ASP A 220 -23.65 6.97 19.88
#